data_AF-A0AA42E2W6-F1
#
_entry.id   AF-A0AA42E2W6-F1
#
_cell.length_a   1.000
_cell.length_b   1.000
_cell.length_c   1.000
_cell.angle_alpha   90.00
_cell.angle_beta   90.00
_cell.angle_gamma   90.00
#
_symmetry.space_group_name_H-M   'P 1'
#
loop_
_entity.id
_entity.type
_entity.pdbx_description
1 polymer ?
#
loop_
_entity_poly.entity_id
_entity_poly.type
_entity_poly.pdbx_seq_one_letter_code
_entity_poly.pdbx_strand_id
1 'polypeptide(L)'
;MARLIFVRRFAILIALFTLATISTRAEAFTQSGIASVYSGGRTANGERAHAGGLTAAHKHLPFGTMVRVTHRKTGRSVVVRINDRGPFVRGRVIDLTPAAARSIGLGYGLAPVSLAVLGRN
;
A
#
# COMPACT_ATOMS: atom_id res chain seq x y z
N MET A 1 -31.05 50.94 16.54
CA MET A 1 -29.87 50.18 17.05
C MET A 1 -30.00 48.65 17.00
N ALA A 2 -31.10 48.04 16.50
CA ALA A 2 -31.31 46.59 16.53
C ALA A 2 -30.84 45.79 15.29
N ARG A 3 -30.52 46.44 14.16
CA ARG A 3 -30.10 45.75 12.92
C ARG A 3 -28.66 45.23 12.93
N LEU A 4 -27.80 45.75 13.80
CA LEU A 4 -26.35 45.46 13.82
C LEU A 4 -26.00 44.18 14.61
N ILE A 5 -26.92 43.68 15.45
CA ILE A 5 -26.72 42.50 16.31
C ILE A 5 -27.05 41.19 15.53
N PHE A 6 -27.94 41.27 14.54
CA PHE A 6 -28.39 40.12 13.74
C PHE A 6 -27.32 39.64 12.75
N VAL A 7 -26.64 40.57 12.08
CA VAL A 7 -25.59 40.24 11.09
C VAL A 7 -24.35 39.64 11.76
N ARG A 8 -24.03 40.07 13.00
CA ARG A 8 -22.89 39.57 13.78
C ARG A 8 -23.10 38.14 14.32
N ARG A 9 -24.34 37.74 14.61
CA ARG A 9 -24.66 36.36 15.03
C ARG A 9 -24.67 35.36 13.86
N PHE A 10 -25.03 35.82 12.66
CA PHE A 10 -25.05 34.99 11.45
C PHE A 10 -23.64 34.77 10.86
N ALA A 11 -22.74 35.74 10.98
CA ALA A 11 -21.36 35.61 10.51
C ALA A 11 -20.53 34.58 11.31
N ILE A 12 -20.84 34.39 12.59
CA ILE A 12 -20.14 33.41 13.46
C ILE A 12 -20.58 31.97 13.14
N LEU A 13 -21.82 31.76 12.71
CA LEU A 13 -22.32 30.44 12.29
C LEU A 13 -21.75 29.98 10.94
N ILE A 14 -21.43 30.91 10.03
CA ILE A 14 -20.79 30.58 8.75
C ILE A 14 -19.29 30.29 8.94
N ALA A 15 -18.62 31.01 9.85
CA ALA A 15 -17.22 30.75 10.19
C ALA A 15 -17.00 29.41 10.93
N LEU A 16 -18.02 28.88 11.61
CA LEU A 16 -17.98 27.56 12.25
C LEU A 16 -18.32 26.41 11.28
N PHE A 17 -18.90 26.70 10.11
CA PHE A 17 -19.23 25.68 9.10
C PHE A 17 -18.09 25.41 8.11
N THR A 18 -17.17 26.36 7.93
CA THR A 18 -15.99 26.20 7.05
C THR A 18 -14.81 25.48 7.70
N LEU A 19 -14.82 25.29 9.03
CA LEU A 19 -13.72 24.67 9.77
C LEU A 19 -13.84 23.14 9.92
N ALA A 20 -14.91 22.52 9.39
CA ALA A 20 -15.27 21.13 9.70
C ALA A 20 -15.00 20.12 8.57
N THR A 21 -14.19 20.45 7.56
CA THR A 21 -13.77 19.48 6.55
C THR A 21 -12.25 19.35 6.50
N ILE A 22 -11.62 19.16 7.65
CA ILE A 22 -10.31 18.51 7.67
C ILE A 22 -10.58 17.04 7.39
N SER A 23 -10.70 16.70 6.11
CA SER A 23 -10.68 15.31 5.65
C SER A 23 -9.29 14.78 5.98
N THR A 24 -9.13 14.18 7.16
CA THR A 24 -7.93 13.43 7.53
C THR A 24 -7.78 12.29 6.55
N ARG A 25 -7.05 12.52 5.45
CA ARG A 25 -6.58 11.44 4.60
C ARG A 25 -5.67 10.61 5.48
N ALA A 26 -6.09 9.39 5.82
CA ALA A 26 -5.19 8.41 6.41
C ALA A 26 -3.94 8.37 5.53
N GLU A 27 -2.76 8.62 6.10
CA GLU A 27 -1.53 8.55 5.33
C GLU A 27 -1.42 7.14 4.75
N ALA A 28 -1.62 7.04 3.43
CA ALA A 28 -1.47 5.77 2.75
C ALA A 28 0.00 5.37 2.90
N PHE A 29 0.26 4.26 3.59
CA PHE A 29 1.63 3.75 3.70
C PHE A 29 2.19 3.56 2.29
N THR A 30 3.27 4.28 2.00
CA THR A 30 4.02 4.16 0.76
C THR A 30 5.47 3.84 1.06
N GLN A 31 6.04 2.93 0.28
CA GLN A 31 7.43 2.54 0.41
C GLN A 31 8.01 2.30 -0.97
N SER A 32 9.25 2.70 -1.20
CA SER A 32 9.96 2.40 -2.45
C SER A 32 11.23 1.61 -2.18
N GLY A 33 11.61 0.77 -3.13
CA GLY A 33 12.83 -0.03 -3.05
C GLY A 33 12.87 -1.10 -4.12
N ILE A 34 13.60 -2.19 -3.86
CA ILE A 34 13.76 -3.29 -4.82
C ILE A 34 12.77 -4.41 -4.54
N ALA A 35 12.07 -4.86 -5.57
CA ALA A 35 11.35 -6.14 -5.58
C ALA A 35 12.28 -7.27 -6.03
N SER A 36 12.10 -8.45 -5.45
CA SER A 36 12.67 -9.69 -5.99
C SER A 36 11.60 -10.78 -6.14
N VAL A 37 12.00 -11.95 -6.62
CA VAL A 37 11.09 -13.09 -6.84
C VAL A 37 11.54 -14.22 -5.95
N TYR A 38 10.58 -14.82 -5.23
CA TYR A 38 10.83 -16.02 -4.44
C TYR A 38 10.06 -17.21 -4.99
N SER A 39 10.51 -18.40 -4.65
CA SER A 39 9.87 -19.66 -5.00
C SER A 39 9.98 -20.64 -3.84
N GLY A 40 8.86 -21.23 -3.43
CA GLY A 40 8.83 -22.41 -2.57
C GLY A 40 8.25 -22.22 -1.17
N GLY A 41 8.20 -23.33 -0.42
CA GLY A 41 8.10 -23.38 1.05
C GLY A 41 6.72 -23.32 1.70
N ARG A 42 6.70 -23.57 3.00
CA ARG A 42 5.68 -23.03 3.91
C ARG A 42 6.00 -21.55 4.14
N THR A 43 5.02 -20.68 3.99
CA THR A 43 5.16 -19.25 4.29
C THR A 43 5.12 -19.03 5.81
N ALA A 44 5.59 -17.87 6.25
CA ALA A 44 5.59 -17.48 7.66
C ALA A 44 4.19 -17.37 8.29
N ASN A 45 3.13 -17.26 7.47
CA ASN A 45 1.75 -17.32 7.96
C ASN A 45 1.16 -18.75 7.98
N GLY A 46 1.95 -19.78 7.64
CA GLY A 46 1.54 -21.19 7.67
C GLY A 46 0.90 -21.71 6.38
N GLU A 47 0.65 -20.86 5.39
CA GLU A 47 0.17 -21.30 4.07
C GLU A 47 1.26 -22.06 3.29
N ARG A 48 0.86 -22.88 2.32
CA ARG A 48 1.79 -23.36 1.30
C ARG A 48 2.01 -22.25 0.29
N ALA A 49 3.27 -21.94 -0.02
CA ALA A 49 3.57 -20.98 -1.06
C ALA A 49 3.01 -21.49 -2.40
N HIS A 50 2.20 -20.64 -3.02
CA HIS A 50 1.59 -20.94 -4.31
C HIS A 50 2.20 -20.02 -5.37
N ALA A 51 3.05 -20.58 -6.24
CA ALA A 51 3.74 -19.80 -7.26
C ALA A 51 2.78 -19.11 -8.27
N GLY A 52 1.55 -19.63 -8.40
CA GLY A 52 0.47 -19.05 -9.20
C GLY A 52 -0.32 -17.94 -8.51
N GLY A 53 -0.15 -17.76 -7.19
CA GLY A 53 -0.94 -16.82 -6.39
C GLY A 53 -0.41 -15.39 -6.49
N LEU A 54 -1.28 -14.40 -6.30
CA LEU A 54 -0.88 -12.99 -6.20
C LEU A 54 -0.57 -12.63 -4.74
N THR A 55 0.54 -13.17 -4.24
CA THR A 55 0.99 -12.95 -2.86
C THR A 55 2.44 -12.44 -2.81
N ALA A 56 2.85 -11.98 -1.65
CA ALA A 56 4.20 -11.47 -1.44
C ALA A 56 4.68 -11.59 0.01
N ALA A 57 6.01 -11.58 0.18
CA ALA A 57 6.68 -11.44 1.46
C ALA A 57 6.98 -9.97 1.76
N HIS A 58 6.71 -9.54 3.00
CA HIS A 58 7.12 -8.22 3.50
C HIS A 58 7.58 -8.29 4.96
N LYS A 59 8.56 -7.46 5.33
CA LYS A 59 9.22 -7.50 6.66
C LYS A 59 8.25 -7.28 7.80
N HIS A 60 7.43 -6.23 7.70
CA HIS A 60 6.63 -5.73 8.83
C HIS A 60 5.13 -5.57 8.56
N LEU A 61 4.67 -5.67 7.31
CA LEU A 61 3.25 -5.51 7.04
C LEU A 61 2.48 -6.69 7.64
N PRO A 62 1.32 -6.44 8.27
CA PRO A 62 0.46 -7.51 8.77
C PRO A 62 0.12 -8.50 7.66
N PHE A 63 0.00 -9.79 7.99
CA PHE A 63 -0.52 -10.76 7.04
C PHE A 63 -1.96 -10.41 6.66
N GLY A 64 -2.32 -10.61 5.39
CA GLY A 64 -3.61 -10.20 4.81
C GLY A 64 -3.62 -8.76 4.26
N THR A 65 -2.56 -7.99 4.47
CA THR A 65 -2.47 -6.63 3.90
C THR A 65 -2.45 -6.71 2.38
N MET A 66 -3.29 -5.89 1.73
CA MET A 66 -3.33 -5.74 0.28
C MET A 66 -2.42 -4.59 -0.13
N VAL A 67 -1.47 -4.88 -1.01
CA VAL A 67 -0.44 -3.92 -1.45
C VAL A 67 -0.46 -3.82 -2.96
N ARG A 68 -0.62 -2.61 -3.49
CA ARG A 68 -0.30 -2.32 -4.89
C ARG A 68 1.20 -2.18 -5.05
N VAL A 69 1.77 -2.96 -5.95
CA VAL A 69 3.18 -2.95 -6.32
C VAL A 69 3.29 -2.42 -7.73
N THR A 70 3.99 -1.30 -7.91
CA THR A 70 4.17 -0.66 -9.21
C THR A 70 5.63 -0.71 -9.62
N HIS A 71 5.92 -1.31 -10.77
CA HIS A 71 7.24 -1.28 -11.39
C HIS A 71 7.54 0.14 -11.90
N ARG A 72 8.51 0.82 -11.28
CA ARG A 72 8.78 2.24 -11.52
C ARG A 72 9.27 2.57 -12.93
N LYS A 73 9.87 1.60 -13.64
CA LYS A 73 10.36 1.80 -15.01
C LYS A 73 9.25 1.69 -16.06
N THR A 74 8.28 0.81 -15.86
CA THR A 74 7.25 0.48 -16.87
C THR A 74 5.86 1.01 -16.50
N GLY A 75 5.65 1.43 -15.25
CA GLY A 75 4.34 1.83 -14.72
C GLY A 75 3.38 0.65 -14.47
N ARG A 76 3.74 -0.57 -14.86
CA ARG A 76 2.90 -1.76 -14.65
C ARG A 76 2.74 -2.04 -13.16
N SER A 77 1.54 -2.42 -12.75
CA SER A 77 1.24 -2.69 -11.35
C SER A 77 0.43 -3.96 -11.13
N VAL A 78 0.51 -4.49 -9.92
CA VAL A 78 -0.26 -5.64 -9.44
C VAL A 78 -0.64 -5.43 -7.99
N VAL A 79 -1.80 -5.94 -7.59
CA VAL A 79 -2.18 -6.00 -6.18
C VAL A 79 -1.86 -7.39 -5.65
N VAL A 80 -1.13 -7.44 -4.53
CA VAL A 80 -0.75 -8.69 -3.85
C VAL A 80 -1.21 -8.68 -2.41
N ARG A 81 -1.46 -9.87 -1.87
CA ARG A 81 -1.69 -10.09 -0.44
C ARG A 81 -0.39 -10.46 0.26
N ILE A 82 -0.10 -9.83 1.38
CA ILE A 82 1.05 -10.21 2.22
C ILE A 82 0.73 -11.50 2.97
N ASN A 83 1.50 -12.56 2.73
CA ASN A 83 1.37 -13.85 3.42
C ASN A 83 2.69 -14.41 3.93
N ASP A 84 3.81 -13.70 3.73
CA ASP A 84 5.12 -14.18 4.12
C ASP A 84 6.05 -13.08 4.67
N ARG A 85 7.21 -13.47 5.19
CA ARG A 85 8.22 -12.60 5.81
C ARG A 85 9.51 -12.58 5.01
N GLY A 86 10.17 -11.43 5.07
CA GLY A 86 11.31 -11.08 4.20
C GLY A 86 10.95 -9.87 3.33
N PRO A 87 11.77 -9.49 2.35
CA PRO A 87 13.13 -9.97 2.12
C PRO A 87 14.07 -9.57 3.25
N PHE A 88 15.03 -10.44 3.62
CA PHE A 88 16.06 -10.10 4.61
C PHE A 88 17.34 -9.50 4.00
N VAL A 89 17.31 -9.23 2.69
CA VAL A 89 18.38 -8.55 1.96
C VAL A 89 18.21 -7.04 2.05
N ARG A 90 19.29 -6.32 2.35
CA ARG A 90 19.29 -4.84 2.43
C ARG A 90 18.86 -4.24 1.08
N GLY A 91 18.04 -3.18 1.13
CA GLY A 91 17.53 -2.48 -0.06
C GLY A 91 16.34 -3.14 -0.76
N ARG A 92 16.02 -4.41 -0.45
CA ARG A 92 14.79 -5.06 -0.91
C ARG A 92 13.64 -4.78 0.04
N VAL A 93 12.46 -4.59 -0.53
CA VAL A 93 11.25 -4.18 0.19
C VAL A 93 10.12 -5.19 0.05
N ILE A 94 10.11 -5.99 -1.02
CA ILE A 94 9.08 -6.99 -1.24
C ILE A 94 9.62 -8.16 -2.07
N ASP A 95 9.21 -9.38 -1.74
CA ASP A 95 9.45 -10.55 -2.58
C ASP A 95 8.13 -11.03 -3.16
N LEU A 96 8.03 -11.05 -4.48
CA LEU A 96 6.83 -11.44 -5.23
C LEU A 96 6.86 -12.92 -5.56
N THR A 97 5.68 -13.55 -5.62
CA THR A 97 5.55 -14.84 -6.30
C THR A 97 5.89 -14.70 -7.80
N PRO A 98 6.21 -15.81 -8.49
CA PRO A 98 6.46 -15.79 -9.93
C PRO A 98 5.28 -15.24 -10.73
N ALA A 99 4.03 -15.54 -10.35
CA ALA A 99 2.85 -14.98 -11.00
C ALA A 99 2.74 -13.46 -10.85
N ALA A 100 2.91 -12.93 -9.64
CA ALA A 100 2.89 -11.49 -9.40
C ALA A 100 4.05 -10.78 -10.11
N ALA A 101 5.25 -11.35 -10.09
CA ALA A 101 6.40 -10.82 -10.80
C ALA A 101 6.17 -10.73 -12.32
N ARG A 102 5.61 -11.77 -12.94
CA ARG A 102 5.26 -11.76 -14.37
C ARG A 102 4.27 -10.65 -14.72
N SER A 103 3.27 -10.40 -13.87
CA SER A 103 2.23 -9.40 -14.14
C SER A 103 2.78 -7.96 -14.30
N ILE A 104 3.87 -7.63 -13.60
CA ILE A 104 4.54 -6.32 -13.70
C ILE A 104 5.76 -6.31 -14.64
N GLY A 105 6.01 -7.41 -15.34
CA GLY A 105 7.14 -7.56 -16.26
C GLY A 105 8.50 -7.73 -15.57
N LEU A 106 8.54 -8.33 -14.36
CA LEU A 106 9.77 -8.58 -13.61
C LEU A 106 10.44 -9.92 -13.98
N GLY A 107 9.67 -10.93 -14.38
CA GLY A 107 10.21 -12.29 -14.65
C GLY A 107 10.74 -12.95 -13.39
N TYR A 108 12.02 -13.31 -13.37
CA TYR A 108 12.78 -13.83 -12.20
C TYR A 108 13.84 -12.83 -11.69
N GLY A 109 13.77 -11.56 -12.10
CA GLY A 109 14.79 -10.56 -11.83
C GLY A 109 14.53 -9.66 -10.62
N LEU A 110 15.23 -8.53 -10.59
CA LEU A 110 15.05 -7.44 -9.63
C LEU A 110 14.49 -6.20 -10.33
N ALA A 111 13.62 -5.46 -9.67
CA ALA A 111 13.15 -4.17 -10.19
C ALA A 111 12.91 -3.13 -9.10
N PRO A 112 13.12 -1.84 -9.41
CA PRO A 112 12.66 -0.76 -8.57
C PRO A 112 11.14 -0.69 -8.58
N VAL A 113 10.54 -0.75 -7.40
CA VAL A 113 9.09 -0.70 -7.21
C VAL A 113 8.68 0.38 -6.21
N SER A 114 7.42 0.80 -6.31
CA SER A 114 6.71 1.55 -5.29
C SER A 114 5.55 0.71 -4.77
N LEU A 115 5.40 0.68 -3.45
CA LEU A 115 4.36 -0.02 -2.71
C LEU A 115 3.34 1.01 -2.22
N ALA A 116 2.06 0.68 -2.33
CA ALA A 116 0.98 1.42 -1.70
C ALA A 116 0.03 0.45 -0.99
N VAL A 117 -0.18 0.63 0.31
CA VAL A 117 -1.14 -0.18 1.07
C VAL A 117 -2.56 0.26 0.71
N LEU A 118 -3.40 -0.72 0.38
CA LEU A 118 -4.80 -0.51 0.00
C LEU A 118 -5.77 -0.83 1.14
N GLY A 119 -5.31 -1.53 2.17
CA GLY A 119 -6.13 -2.01 3.27
C GLY A 119 -5.78 -3.45 3.64
N ARG A 120 -6.67 -4.12 4.36
CA ARG A 120 -6.54 -5.51 4.81
C ARG A 120 -7.81 -6.26 4.45
N ASN A 121 -7.67 -7.44 3.83
CA ASN A 121 -8.77 -8.39 3.67
C ASN A 121 -8.92 -9.24 4.93
#